data_AF-A0A967F5P0-F1
#
_entry.id   AF-A0A967F5P0-F1
#
_cell.length_a   1.000
_cell.length_b   1.000
_cell.length_c   1.000
_cell.angle_alpha   90.00
_cell.angle_beta   90.00
_cell.angle_gamma   90.00
#
_symmetry.space_group_name_H-M   'P 1'
#
loop_
_entity.id
_entity.type
_entity.pdbx_description
1 polymer ?
#
loop_
_entity_poly.entity_id
_entity_poly.type
_entity_poly.pdbx_seq_one_letter_code
_entity_poly.pdbx_strand_id
1 'polypeptide(L)'
;MRKLIGMVLVALAASPATAVLASESETPAKLLHVLDYVGVDYPPTVEDGRVVDATEYAEMVEFAERAQHLVATLHPTPDRSDLAAAARRLQAMIAQRKPGEQVAEHTLAMRQQVIRGYGVATAPRQPPDLAMGRSLFQAHCTGCHGSTGRGDGPLATGLQPAPTDFHDLARARARSLYGLYSAISLGVEGTAMSPFSQL
;
A
#
# COMPACT_ATOMS: atom_id res chain seq x y z
N MET A 1 8.52 -10.35 -68.88
CA MET A 1 8.96 -11.07 -67.67
C MET A 1 9.63 -10.10 -66.70
N ARG A 2 8.96 -9.77 -65.60
CA ARG A 2 9.51 -9.42 -64.27
C ARG A 2 8.32 -9.26 -63.32
N LYS A 3 8.28 -10.08 -62.28
CA LYS A 3 7.18 -10.26 -61.31
C LYS A 3 7.42 -9.39 -60.06
N LEU A 4 6.32 -8.94 -59.45
CA LEU A 4 6.03 -8.76 -57.99
C LEU A 4 6.96 -7.82 -57.20
N ILE A 5 6.50 -7.00 -56.26
CA ILE A 5 5.88 -7.37 -54.97
C ILE A 5 5.09 -6.14 -54.44
N GLY A 6 3.81 -6.33 -54.11
CA GLY A 6 3.01 -5.36 -53.36
C GLY A 6 3.30 -5.47 -51.87
N MET A 7 3.61 -4.35 -51.23
CA MET A 7 3.88 -4.24 -49.79
C MET A 7 2.54 -4.08 -49.06
N VAL A 8 2.04 -5.15 -48.45
CA VAL A 8 0.91 -5.09 -47.52
C VAL A 8 1.45 -4.68 -46.15
N LEU A 9 1.18 -3.43 -45.75
CA LEU A 9 1.37 -2.98 -44.37
C LEU A 9 0.27 -3.58 -43.51
N VAL A 10 0.62 -4.57 -42.69
CA VAL A 10 -0.22 -5.05 -41.60
C VAL A 10 -0.02 -4.11 -40.42
N ALA A 11 -0.98 -3.22 -40.19
CA ALA A 11 -1.05 -2.44 -38.95
C ALA A 11 -1.48 -3.37 -37.82
N LEU A 12 -0.54 -3.72 -36.94
CA LEU A 12 -0.82 -4.44 -35.69
C LEU A 12 -1.55 -3.47 -34.74
N ALA A 13 -2.88 -3.49 -34.76
CA ALA A 13 -3.68 -2.81 -33.76
C ALA A 13 -3.53 -3.57 -32.43
N ALA A 14 -2.77 -3.03 -31.48
CA ALA A 14 -2.75 -3.53 -30.12
C ALA A 14 -4.16 -3.37 -29.53
N SER A 15 -4.81 -4.50 -29.20
CA SER A 15 -6.15 -4.49 -28.61
C SER A 15 -6.14 -3.86 -27.21
N PRO A 16 -7.19 -3.10 -26.82
CA PRO A 16 -7.28 -2.44 -25.52
C PRO A 16 -7.50 -3.39 -24.32
N ALA A 17 -7.66 -4.70 -24.56
CA ALA A 17 -8.00 -5.69 -23.54
C ALA A 17 -6.88 -5.91 -22.49
N THR A 18 -5.62 -5.66 -22.84
CA THR A 18 -4.48 -5.84 -21.93
C THR A 18 -4.39 -4.74 -20.87
N ALA A 19 -4.87 -3.53 -21.16
CA ALA A 19 -4.82 -2.41 -20.20
C ALA A 19 -5.87 -2.51 -19.08
N VAL A 20 -7.01 -3.15 -19.36
CA VAL A 20 -8.10 -3.33 -18.38
C VAL A 20 -7.73 -4.40 -17.33
N LEU A 21 -7.07 -5.48 -17.74
CA LEU A 21 -6.66 -6.56 -16.82
C LEU A 21 -5.54 -6.13 -15.86
N ALA A 22 -4.69 -5.19 -16.27
CA ALA A 22 -3.65 -4.64 -15.40
C ALA A 22 -4.24 -3.77 -14.27
N SER A 23 -5.23 -2.94 -14.55
CA SER A 23 -5.83 -2.04 -13.55
C SER A 23 -6.71 -2.76 -12.53
N GLU A 24 -7.39 -3.84 -12.93
CA GLU A 24 -8.20 -4.67 -12.01
C GLU A 24 -7.35 -5.38 -10.94
N SER A 25 -6.09 -5.70 -11.26
CA SER A 25 -5.15 -6.33 -10.31
C SER A 25 -4.63 -5.38 -9.23
N GLU A 26 -4.70 -4.07 -9.46
CA GLU A 26 -4.15 -3.06 -8.54
C GLU A 26 -5.18 -2.52 -7.54
N THR A 27 -6.48 -2.56 -7.85
CA THR A 27 -7.52 -1.96 -6.99
C THR A 27 -7.57 -2.56 -5.57
N PRO A 28 -7.56 -3.91 -5.40
CA PRO A 28 -7.47 -4.50 -4.06
C PRO A 28 -6.19 -4.09 -3.32
N ALA A 29 -5.06 -4.00 -4.04
CA ALA A 29 -3.77 -3.61 -3.47
C ALA A 29 -3.76 -2.14 -3.00
N LYS A 30 -4.32 -1.24 -3.80
CA LYS A 30 -4.51 0.19 -3.46
C LYS A 30 -5.43 0.35 -2.27
N LEU A 31 -6.52 -0.41 -2.21
CA LEU A 31 -7.43 -0.39 -1.06
C LEU A 31 -6.72 -0.86 0.22
N LEU A 32 -5.93 -1.94 0.15
CA LEU A 32 -5.14 -2.39 1.30
C LEU A 32 -4.15 -1.34 1.79
N HIS A 33 -3.51 -0.61 0.88
CA HIS A 33 -2.60 0.48 1.21
C HIS A 33 -3.33 1.64 1.92
N VAL A 34 -4.45 2.10 1.36
CA VAL A 34 -5.28 3.16 1.98
C VAL A 34 -5.75 2.76 3.37
N LEU A 35 -6.20 1.51 3.55
CA LEU A 35 -6.65 1.03 4.86
C LEU A 35 -5.50 0.88 5.87
N ASP A 36 -4.29 0.53 5.42
CA ASP A 36 -3.09 0.51 6.28
C ASP A 36 -2.74 1.92 6.75
N TYR A 37 -2.73 2.89 5.83
CA TYR A 37 -2.47 4.30 6.12
C TYR A 37 -3.46 4.84 7.15
N VAL A 38 -4.78 4.75 6.89
CA VAL A 38 -5.80 5.23 7.83
C VAL A 38 -5.69 4.56 9.19
N GLY A 39 -5.40 3.25 9.24
CA GLY A 39 -5.30 2.52 10.50
C GLY A 39 -4.09 2.92 11.36
N VAL A 40 -3.01 3.40 10.74
CA VAL A 40 -1.77 3.78 11.42
C VAL A 40 -1.75 5.27 11.74
N ASP A 41 -2.21 6.11 10.81
CA ASP A 41 -2.02 7.55 10.86
C ASP A 41 -3.24 8.30 11.43
N TYR A 42 -4.44 7.70 11.50
CA TYR A 42 -5.58 8.32 12.18
C TYR A 42 -5.41 8.46 13.71
N PRO A 43 -4.97 7.43 14.47
CA PRO A 43 -4.87 7.51 15.92
C PRO A 43 -4.16 8.73 16.50
N PRO A 44 -3.00 9.19 15.98
CA PRO A 44 -2.35 10.39 16.51
C PRO A 44 -3.10 11.70 16.17
N THR A 45 -4.07 11.70 15.26
CA THR A 45 -4.82 12.91 14.87
C THR A 45 -5.97 13.25 15.80
N VAL A 46 -6.42 12.29 16.63
CA VAL A 46 -7.55 12.45 17.56
C VAL A 46 -7.21 11.95 18.96
N GLU A 47 -7.33 12.83 19.95
CA GLU A 47 -7.15 12.52 21.38
C GLU A 47 -8.42 12.91 22.16
N ASP A 48 -8.97 12.00 22.95
CA ASP A 48 -10.22 12.19 23.70
C ASP A 48 -11.39 12.78 22.89
N GLY A 49 -11.51 12.36 21.62
CA GLY A 49 -12.53 12.83 20.68
C GLY A 49 -12.32 14.25 20.14
N ARG A 50 -11.16 14.85 20.43
CA ARG A 50 -10.73 16.14 19.87
C ARG A 50 -9.70 15.92 18.78
N VAL A 51 -9.81 16.69 17.70
CA VAL A 51 -8.79 16.70 16.65
C VAL A 51 -7.59 17.49 17.16
N VAL A 52 -6.44 16.84 17.27
CA VAL A 52 -5.17 17.44 17.73
C VAL A 52 -4.25 17.84 16.58
N ASP A 53 -4.41 17.21 15.41
CA ASP A 53 -3.80 17.63 14.15
C ASP A 53 -4.89 17.75 13.07
N ALA A 54 -5.23 18.99 12.72
CA ALA A 54 -6.32 19.27 11.78
C ALA A 54 -5.97 18.94 10.32
N THR A 55 -4.69 18.98 9.96
CA THR A 55 -4.23 18.72 8.58
C THR A 55 -4.25 17.22 8.34
N GLU A 56 -3.58 16.46 9.20
CA GLU A 56 -3.52 15.00 9.13
C GLU A 56 -4.93 14.39 9.27
N TYR A 57 -5.78 14.96 10.15
CA TYR A 57 -7.17 14.51 10.26
C TYR A 57 -7.97 14.73 8.97
N ALA A 58 -7.75 15.85 8.27
CA ALA A 58 -8.42 16.11 6.99
C ALA A 58 -8.00 15.07 5.94
N GLU A 59 -6.72 14.71 5.90
CA GLU A 59 -6.24 13.62 5.04
C GLU A 59 -6.93 12.29 5.38
N MET A 60 -7.11 11.97 6.67
CA MET A 60 -7.80 10.73 7.07
C MET A 60 -9.25 10.67 6.54
N VAL A 61 -9.93 11.81 6.45
CA VAL A 61 -11.27 11.91 5.84
C VAL A 61 -11.19 11.60 4.34
N GLU A 62 -10.24 12.21 3.62
CA GLU A 62 -10.05 11.98 2.18
C GLU A 62 -9.66 10.53 1.87
N PHE A 63 -8.77 9.93 2.66
CA PHE A 63 -8.40 8.53 2.53
C PHE A 63 -9.60 7.60 2.78
N ALA A 64 -10.47 7.90 3.74
CA ALA A 64 -11.68 7.11 3.99
C ALA A 64 -12.69 7.18 2.84
N GLU A 65 -12.85 8.35 2.22
CA GLU A 65 -13.65 8.52 0.99
C GLU A 65 -13.04 7.75 -0.18
N ARG A 66 -11.72 7.85 -0.36
CA ARG A 66 -10.99 7.08 -1.37
C ARG A 66 -11.17 5.57 -1.18
N ALA A 67 -11.19 5.08 0.05
CA ALA A 67 -11.48 3.67 0.34
C ALA A 67 -12.87 3.25 -0.17
N GLN A 68 -13.91 4.08 0.02
CA GLN A 68 -15.25 3.80 -0.51
C GLN A 68 -15.28 3.75 -2.03
N HIS A 69 -14.61 4.71 -2.69
CA HIS A 69 -14.50 4.73 -4.15
C HIS A 69 -13.79 3.49 -4.68
N LEU A 70 -12.68 3.08 -4.05
CA LEU A 70 -11.96 1.86 -4.40
C LEU A 70 -12.83 0.62 -4.21
N VAL A 71 -13.61 0.52 -3.14
CA VAL A 71 -14.53 -0.60 -2.93
C VAL A 71 -15.60 -0.67 -4.03
N ALA A 72 -16.11 0.48 -4.50
CA ALA A 72 -17.10 0.52 -5.56
C ALA A 72 -16.56 0.04 -6.92
N THR A 73 -15.26 0.19 -7.16
CA THR A 73 -14.58 -0.24 -8.40
C THR A 73 -14.06 -1.67 -8.34
N LEU A 74 -14.13 -2.34 -7.18
CA LEU A 74 -13.78 -3.76 -7.07
C LEU A 74 -14.73 -4.62 -7.91
N HIS A 75 -14.16 -5.65 -8.53
CA HIS A 75 -14.95 -6.67 -9.22
C HIS A 75 -15.95 -7.32 -8.24
N PRO A 76 -17.15 -7.73 -8.69
CA PRO A 76 -18.15 -8.31 -7.81
C PRO A 76 -17.66 -9.62 -7.16
N THR A 77 -17.76 -9.68 -5.84
CA THR A 77 -17.58 -10.89 -5.02
C THR A 77 -18.73 -10.95 -4.01
N PRO A 78 -19.06 -12.12 -3.43
CA PRO A 78 -20.07 -12.21 -2.36
C PRO A 78 -19.80 -11.27 -1.18
N ASP A 79 -18.52 -11.01 -0.88
CA ASP A 79 -18.09 -10.19 0.26
C ASP A 79 -18.10 -8.67 -0.04
N ARG A 80 -18.30 -8.26 -1.30
CA ARG A 80 -18.18 -6.83 -1.69
C ARG A 80 -19.22 -5.95 -1.01
N SER A 81 -20.45 -6.44 -0.79
CA SER A 81 -21.50 -5.67 -0.10
C SER A 81 -21.12 -5.35 1.34
N ASP A 82 -20.54 -6.34 2.03
CA ASP A 82 -20.14 -6.22 3.42
C ASP A 82 -18.93 -5.30 3.56
N LEU A 83 -17.98 -5.40 2.64
CA LEU A 83 -16.84 -4.48 2.55
C LEU A 83 -17.29 -3.03 2.26
N ALA A 84 -18.30 -2.84 1.40
CA ALA A 84 -18.86 -1.52 1.15
C ALA A 84 -19.57 -0.94 2.39
N ALA A 85 -20.26 -1.78 3.17
CA ALA A 85 -20.82 -1.37 4.44
C ALA A 85 -19.73 -1.01 5.46
N ALA A 86 -18.63 -1.78 5.50
CA ALA A 86 -17.49 -1.49 6.35
C ALA A 86 -16.79 -0.16 5.98
N ALA A 87 -16.65 0.16 4.69
CA ALA A 87 -16.07 1.42 4.25
C ALA A 87 -16.95 2.63 4.62
N ARG A 88 -18.28 2.52 4.53
CA ARG A 88 -19.22 3.52 5.07
C ARG A 88 -19.10 3.68 6.58
N ARG A 89 -18.92 2.58 7.30
CA ARG A 89 -18.70 2.62 8.75
C ARG A 89 -17.40 3.34 9.10
N LEU A 90 -16.31 3.10 8.37
CA LEU A 90 -15.02 3.76 8.57
C LEU A 90 -15.16 5.29 8.48
N GLN A 91 -15.77 5.80 7.39
CA GLN A 91 -16.01 7.23 7.21
C GLN A 91 -16.85 7.81 8.36
N ALA A 92 -17.90 7.09 8.80
CA ALA A 92 -18.72 7.51 9.93
C ALA A 92 -17.96 7.52 11.26
N MET A 93 -17.05 6.56 11.50
CA MET A 93 -16.21 6.51 12.70
C MET A 93 -15.24 7.69 12.75
N ILE A 94 -14.61 8.02 11.63
CA ILE A 94 -13.72 9.19 11.51
C ILE A 94 -14.51 10.47 11.76
N ALA A 95 -15.66 10.66 11.08
CA ALA A 95 -16.52 11.82 11.27
C ALA A 95 -17.01 11.99 12.72
N GLN A 96 -17.23 10.88 13.43
CA GLN A 96 -17.62 10.87 14.85
C GLN A 96 -16.42 10.98 15.81
N ARG A 97 -15.19 11.11 15.30
CA ARG A 97 -13.95 11.22 16.07
C ARG A 97 -13.80 10.09 17.09
N LYS A 98 -14.10 8.86 16.64
CA LYS A 98 -13.97 7.68 17.49
C LYS A 98 -12.52 7.50 17.96
N PRO A 99 -12.29 6.83 19.11
CA PRO A 99 -10.94 6.55 19.57
C PRO A 99 -10.10 5.88 18.48
N GLY A 100 -8.84 6.30 18.35
CA GLY A 100 -7.91 5.82 17.31
C GLY A 100 -7.81 4.30 17.26
N GLU A 101 -7.77 3.65 18.41
CA GLU A 101 -7.74 2.19 18.54
C GLU A 101 -8.92 1.51 17.83
N GLN A 102 -10.13 2.06 17.95
CA GLN A 102 -11.33 1.50 17.30
C GLN A 102 -11.25 1.64 15.77
N VAL A 103 -10.68 2.74 15.27
CA VAL A 103 -10.48 2.95 13.83
C VAL A 103 -9.38 2.03 13.29
N ALA A 104 -8.29 1.84 14.04
CA ALA A 104 -7.23 0.89 13.70
C ALA A 104 -7.73 -0.56 13.65
N GLU A 105 -8.55 -0.98 14.63
CA GLU A 105 -9.18 -2.31 14.64
C GLU A 105 -10.12 -2.50 13.44
N HIS A 106 -10.93 -1.49 13.12
CA HIS A 106 -11.88 -1.57 12.00
C HIS A 106 -11.16 -1.63 10.64
N THR A 107 -10.12 -0.83 10.44
CA THR A 107 -9.30 -0.88 9.21
C THR A 107 -8.55 -2.20 9.08
N LEU A 108 -8.04 -2.77 10.18
CA LEU A 108 -7.44 -4.11 10.18
C LEU A 108 -8.46 -5.18 9.75
N ALA A 109 -9.69 -5.14 10.28
CA ALA A 109 -10.75 -6.07 9.89
C ALA A 109 -11.10 -5.94 8.40
N MET A 110 -11.20 -4.71 7.88
CA MET A 110 -11.43 -4.46 6.46
C MET A 110 -10.31 -5.01 5.59
N ARG A 111 -9.03 -4.83 5.97
CA ARG A 111 -7.89 -5.38 5.22
C ARG A 111 -8.00 -6.91 5.12
N GLN A 112 -8.34 -7.58 6.21
CA GLN A 112 -8.53 -9.03 6.20
C GLN A 112 -9.69 -9.46 5.28
N GLN A 113 -10.79 -8.69 5.22
CA GLN A 113 -11.88 -8.94 4.26
C GLN A 113 -11.40 -8.80 2.82
N VAL A 114 -10.62 -7.76 2.50
CA VAL A 114 -10.06 -7.56 1.15
C VAL A 114 -9.14 -8.73 0.77
N ILE A 115 -8.24 -9.13 1.67
CA ILE A 115 -7.30 -10.23 1.43
C ILE A 115 -8.03 -11.53 1.12
N ARG A 116 -9.03 -11.89 1.93
CA ARG A 116 -9.81 -13.12 1.76
C ARG A 116 -10.71 -13.07 0.52
N GLY A 117 -11.45 -11.98 0.35
CA GLY A 117 -12.46 -11.86 -0.72
C GLY A 117 -11.86 -11.69 -2.12
N TYR A 118 -10.65 -11.15 -2.22
CA TYR A 118 -10.00 -10.84 -3.49
C TYR A 118 -8.70 -11.62 -3.73
N GLY A 119 -8.35 -12.55 -2.82
CA GLY A 119 -7.18 -13.42 -2.96
C GLY A 119 -5.86 -12.66 -3.07
N VAL A 120 -5.76 -11.48 -2.44
CA VAL A 120 -4.53 -10.68 -2.50
C VAL A 120 -3.42 -11.45 -1.80
N ALA A 121 -2.36 -11.78 -2.54
CA ALA A 121 -1.19 -12.42 -1.97
C ALA A 121 -0.49 -11.44 -1.02
N THR A 122 -0.67 -11.62 0.28
CA THR A 122 -0.05 -10.79 1.31
C THR A 122 1.31 -11.29 1.78
N ALA A 123 1.67 -12.48 1.33
CA ALA A 123 2.96 -13.08 1.56
C ALA A 123 3.30 -14.02 0.39
N PRO A 124 4.59 -14.17 0.06
CA PRO A 124 5.04 -15.22 -0.83
C PRO A 124 4.60 -16.60 -0.33
N ARG A 125 4.16 -17.48 -1.23
CA ARG A 125 3.78 -18.87 -0.87
C ARG A 125 4.99 -19.74 -0.51
N GLN A 126 6.18 -19.29 -0.88
CA GLN A 126 7.45 -19.96 -0.62
C GLN A 126 8.34 -19.01 0.18
N PRO A 127 9.18 -19.52 1.08
CA PRO A 127 10.17 -18.70 1.77
C PRO A 127 11.04 -17.92 0.76
N PRO A 128 11.34 -16.64 1.02
CA PRO A 128 12.22 -15.87 0.16
C PRO A 128 13.66 -16.38 0.23
N ASP A 129 14.41 -16.21 -0.87
CA ASP A 129 15.85 -16.46 -0.87
C ASP A 129 16.57 -15.36 -0.08
N LEU A 130 17.10 -15.72 1.08
CA LEU A 130 17.80 -14.80 1.98
C LEU A 130 19.13 -14.30 1.41
N ALA A 131 19.81 -15.08 0.56
CA ALA A 131 21.04 -14.64 -0.08
C ALA A 131 20.75 -13.57 -1.13
N MET A 132 19.70 -13.77 -1.93
CA MET A 132 19.21 -12.76 -2.87
C MET A 132 18.74 -11.50 -2.12
N GLY A 133 17.92 -11.65 -1.07
CA GLY A 133 17.46 -10.54 -0.25
C GLY A 133 18.61 -9.74 0.37
N ARG A 134 19.67 -10.41 0.83
CA ARG A 134 20.89 -9.76 1.33
C ARG A 134 21.58 -8.95 0.24
N SER A 135 21.73 -9.51 -0.96
CA SER A 135 22.36 -8.80 -2.08
C SER A 135 21.59 -7.54 -2.48
N LEU A 136 20.25 -7.64 -2.56
CA LEU A 136 19.38 -6.50 -2.87
C LEU A 136 19.47 -5.41 -1.78
N PHE A 137 19.41 -5.82 -0.51
CA PHE A 137 19.51 -4.88 0.60
C PHE A 137 20.85 -4.12 0.59
N GLN A 138 21.96 -4.83 0.37
CA GLN A 138 23.30 -4.24 0.26
C GLN A 138 23.44 -3.28 -0.92
N ALA A 139 22.82 -3.60 -2.06
CA ALA A 139 22.91 -2.77 -3.26
C ALA A 139 22.05 -1.50 -3.18
N HIS A 140 20.89 -1.56 -2.52
CA HIS A 140 19.86 -0.53 -2.65
C HIS A 140 19.47 0.16 -1.34
N CYS A 141 19.62 -0.49 -0.19
CA CYS A 141 18.98 -0.03 1.05
C CYS A 141 19.97 0.49 2.09
N THR A 142 21.21 -0.02 2.10
CA THR A 142 22.18 0.30 3.16
C THR A 142 22.63 1.75 3.20
N GLY A 143 22.47 2.49 2.10
CA GLY A 143 22.79 3.92 2.03
C GLY A 143 22.01 4.73 3.08
N CYS A 144 20.71 4.44 3.26
CA CYS A 144 19.87 5.10 4.25
C CYS A 144 19.64 4.25 5.50
N HIS A 145 19.39 2.94 5.34
CA HIS A 145 19.06 2.06 6.48
C HIS A 145 20.27 1.48 7.22
N GLY A 146 21.49 1.68 6.72
CA GLY A 146 22.72 1.14 7.30
C GLY A 146 22.93 -0.35 6.98
N SER A 147 24.17 -0.83 7.10
CA SER A 147 24.52 -2.23 6.78
C SER A 147 23.84 -3.25 7.70
N THR A 148 23.49 -2.84 8.92
CA THR A 148 22.77 -3.66 9.90
C THR A 148 21.28 -3.35 9.98
N GLY A 149 20.76 -2.42 9.16
CA GLY A 149 19.34 -2.08 9.14
C GLY A 149 18.86 -1.24 10.34
N ARG A 150 19.74 -0.45 10.96
CA ARG A 150 19.42 0.36 12.14
C ARG A 150 18.95 1.77 11.83
N GLY A 151 18.77 2.11 10.55
CA GLY A 151 18.41 3.46 10.12
C GLY A 151 19.58 4.46 10.20
N ASP A 152 20.80 3.95 10.32
CA ASP A 152 22.03 4.71 10.58
C ASP A 152 22.97 4.74 9.36
N GLY A 153 22.42 4.63 8.15
CA GLY A 153 23.19 4.71 6.92
C GLY A 153 23.84 6.10 6.72
N PRO A 154 24.90 6.20 5.90
CA PRO A 154 25.58 7.48 5.65
C PRO A 154 24.67 8.57 5.06
N LEU A 155 23.56 8.19 4.43
CA LEU A 155 22.56 9.12 3.88
C LEU A 155 21.41 9.41 4.85
N ALA A 156 21.39 8.80 6.04
CA ALA A 156 20.31 8.98 7.01
C ALA A 156 20.30 10.38 7.65
N THR A 157 21.47 11.02 7.76
CA THR A 157 21.63 12.31 8.42
C THR A 157 20.80 13.39 7.74
N GLY A 158 19.88 14.01 8.49
CA GLY A 158 19.05 15.12 8.02
C GLY A 158 17.74 14.71 7.34
N LEU A 159 17.47 13.41 7.18
CA LEU A 159 16.17 12.94 6.69
C LEU A 159 15.09 13.08 7.76
N GLN A 160 13.91 13.56 7.35
CA GLN A 160 12.72 13.66 8.18
C GLN A 160 11.52 13.04 7.43
N PRO A 161 10.88 11.99 7.98
CA PRO A 161 11.30 11.24 9.18
C PRO A 161 12.63 10.50 8.96
N ALA A 162 13.31 10.15 10.05
CA ALA A 162 14.52 9.33 10.00
C ALA A 162 14.22 7.94 9.40
N PRO A 163 15.18 7.30 8.69
CA PRO A 163 15.02 5.95 8.20
C PRO A 163 14.67 4.98 9.33
N THR A 164 13.81 4.01 9.03
CA THR A 164 13.38 3.01 10.02
C THR A 164 14.57 2.21 10.56
N ASP A 165 14.63 2.07 11.90
CA ASP A 165 15.38 1.01 12.57
C ASP A 165 14.54 -0.29 12.55
N PHE A 166 15.03 -1.29 11.82
CA PHE A 166 14.36 -2.59 11.71
C PHE A 166 14.56 -3.48 12.95
N HIS A 167 15.35 -3.05 13.94
CA HIS A 167 15.52 -3.73 15.23
C HIS A 167 14.46 -3.32 16.26
N ASP A 168 13.64 -2.30 15.98
CA ASP A 168 12.47 -1.98 16.79
C ASP A 168 11.43 -3.09 16.66
N LEU A 169 11.41 -3.99 17.64
CA LEU A 169 10.53 -5.15 17.66
C LEU A 169 9.05 -4.80 17.81
N ALA A 170 8.72 -3.69 18.49
CA ALA A 170 7.33 -3.25 18.63
C ALA A 170 6.80 -2.82 17.26
N ARG A 171 7.57 -1.98 16.55
CA ARG A 171 7.23 -1.52 15.21
C ARG A 171 7.25 -2.66 14.20
N ALA A 172 8.23 -3.56 14.25
CA ALA A 172 8.32 -4.70 13.35
C ALA A 172 7.09 -5.63 13.48
N ARG A 173 6.61 -5.87 14.70
CA ARG A 173 5.40 -6.68 14.96
C ARG A 173 4.11 -6.02 14.50
N ALA A 174 4.07 -4.69 14.44
CA ALA A 174 2.92 -3.95 13.92
C ALA A 174 2.84 -3.95 12.38
N ARG A 175 3.86 -4.47 11.67
CA ARG A 175 3.89 -4.51 10.20
C ARG A 175 3.49 -5.89 9.67
N SER A 176 2.76 -5.89 8.56
CA SER A 176 2.50 -7.11 7.77
C SER A 176 3.55 -7.27 6.66
N LEU A 177 3.76 -8.51 6.20
CA LEU A 177 4.64 -8.79 5.06
C LEU A 177 4.22 -8.00 3.80
N TYR A 178 2.92 -7.91 3.57
CA TYR A 178 2.36 -7.08 2.51
C TYR A 178 2.70 -5.61 2.70
N GLY A 179 2.53 -5.05 3.90
CA GLY A 179 2.88 -3.65 4.17
C GLY A 179 4.37 -3.35 3.96
N LEU A 180 5.25 -4.29 4.34
CA LEU A 180 6.69 -4.17 4.07
C LEU A 180 6.98 -4.20 2.57
N TYR A 181 6.35 -5.12 1.82
CA TYR A 181 6.47 -5.17 0.37
C TYR A 181 5.96 -3.89 -0.30
N SER A 182 4.79 -3.39 0.10
CA SER A 182 4.22 -2.15 -0.42
C SER A 182 5.10 -0.95 -0.15
N ALA A 183 5.68 -0.82 1.06
CA ALA A 183 6.60 0.27 1.37
C ALA A 183 7.86 0.26 0.48
N ILE A 184 8.32 -0.92 0.06
CA ILE A 184 9.43 -1.04 -0.89
C ILE A 184 8.97 -0.69 -2.31
N SER A 185 7.90 -1.33 -2.79
CA SER A 185 7.47 -1.20 -4.19
C SER A 185 6.83 0.15 -4.53
N LEU A 186 6.13 0.77 -3.57
CA LEU A 186 5.41 2.03 -3.74
C LEU A 186 6.12 3.22 -3.09
N GLY A 187 7.14 2.97 -2.27
CA GLY A 187 7.75 4.00 -1.43
C GLY A 187 6.86 4.38 -0.24
N VAL A 188 7.28 5.42 0.47
CA VAL A 188 6.51 6.01 1.58
C VAL A 188 6.35 7.50 1.29
N GLU A 189 5.11 7.89 1.00
CA GLU A 189 4.73 9.27 0.70
C GLU A 189 5.15 10.22 1.84
N GLY A 190 5.59 11.43 1.48
CA GLY A 190 6.11 12.41 2.45
C GLY A 190 7.51 12.11 3.01
N THR A 191 8.20 11.06 2.53
CA THR A 191 9.54 10.70 3.01
C THR A 191 10.57 10.60 1.87
N ALA A 192 11.84 10.42 2.23
CA ALA A 192 12.91 10.14 1.27
C ALA A 192 12.89 8.70 0.70
N MET A 193 11.99 7.83 1.15
CA MET A 193 11.88 6.46 0.68
C MET A 193 11.11 6.39 -0.64
N SER A 194 11.81 6.57 -1.75
CA SER A 194 11.25 6.45 -3.10
C SER A 194 10.79 5.02 -3.43
N PRO A 195 9.90 4.83 -4.42
CA PRO A 195 9.48 3.51 -4.88
C PRO A 195 10.62 2.72 -5.53
N PHE A 196 10.68 1.43 -5.25
CA PHE A 196 11.59 0.45 -5.89
C PHE A 196 10.78 -0.57 -6.70
N SER A 197 9.92 -0.11 -7.60
CA SER A 197 9.02 -0.95 -8.41
C SER A 197 9.75 -1.84 -9.43
N GLN A 198 11.04 -1.61 -9.65
CA GLN A 198 11.91 -2.37 -10.55
C GLN A 198 12.58 -3.59 -9.91
N LEU A 199 12.44 -3.79 -8.59
CA LEU A 199 13.06 -4.89 -7.84
C LEU A 199 12.15 -6.12 -7.72
#